data_AF-A0A9P6WW92-F1
#
_entry.id   AF-A0A9P6WW92-F1
#
_cell.length_a   1.000
_cell.length_b   1.000
_cell.length_c   1.000
_cell.angle_alpha   90.00
_cell.angle_beta   90.00
_cell.angle_gamma   90.00
#
_symmetry.space_group_name_H-M   'P 1'
#
loop_
_entity.id
_entity.type
_entity.pdbx_description
1 polymer ?
#
loop_
_entity_poly.entity_id
_entity_poly.type
_entity_poly.pdbx_seq_one_letter_code
_entity_poly.pdbx_strand_id
1 'polypeptide(L)'
;MAITAGYYRGATGILIVYDISSRSSFENARYYWLTGARECADPNVVIMLVGNKADLSESSREVETEEGRSLAEEEGLLFIETSALDATNINTAFTTLIGDNYLNS
;
A
#
# COMPACT_ATOMS: atom_id res chain seq x y z
N MET A 1 -9.55 20.03 -3.45
CA MET A 1 -9.49 18.61 -3.85
C MET A 1 -8.52 18.53 -5.01
N ALA A 2 -7.30 18.06 -4.80
CA ALA A 2 -6.36 17.81 -5.89
C ALA A 2 -6.58 16.37 -6.36
N ILE A 3 -7.28 16.21 -7.48
CA ILE A 3 -7.33 14.97 -8.24
C ILE A 3 -6.07 14.99 -9.11
N THR A 4 -5.01 14.29 -8.69
CA THR A 4 -3.83 14.12 -9.53
C THR A 4 -4.18 13.12 -10.62
N ALA A 5 -4.56 13.64 -11.79
CA ALA A 5 -4.75 12.88 -13.01
C ALA A 5 -3.43 12.84 -13.81
N GLY A 6 -3.00 11.63 -14.16
CA GLY A 6 -1.77 11.32 -14.91
C GLY A 6 -0.97 10.30 -14.09
N TYR A 7 -0.93 9.01 -14.39
CA TYR A 7 -0.64 8.36 -15.67
C TYR A 7 -1.52 7.10 -15.83
N TYR A 8 -2.60 7.22 -16.59
CA TYR A 8 -3.48 6.09 -16.91
C TYR A 8 -3.19 5.59 -18.33
N ARG A 9 -2.38 4.53 -18.43
CA ARG A 9 -2.52 3.53 -19.50
C ARG A 9 -2.90 2.21 -18.82
N GLY A 10 -4.15 2.11 -18.37
CA GLY A 10 -4.74 0.84 -17.89
C GLY A 10 -4.76 0.58 -16.38
N ALA A 11 -4.79 1.60 -15.51
CA ALA A 11 -4.75 1.35 -14.06
C ALA A 11 -6.09 0.83 -13.50
N THR A 12 -6.19 -0.50 -13.39
CA THR A 12 -7.05 -1.23 -12.44
C THR A 12 -6.17 -1.49 -11.22
N GLY A 13 -6.17 -0.60 -10.22
CA GLY A 13 -5.33 -0.76 -9.03
C GLY A 13 -6.06 -0.32 -7.78
N ILE A 14 -5.92 -1.08 -6.69
CA ILE A 14 -6.57 -0.82 -5.40
C ILE A 14 -5.50 -0.46 -4.38
N LEU A 15 -5.70 0.65 -3.67
CA LEU A 15 -4.90 0.99 -2.50
C LEU A 15 -5.69 0.71 -1.23
N ILE A 16 -5.09 -0.05 -0.32
CA ILE A 16 -5.61 -0.31 1.02
C ILE A 16 -4.71 0.41 2.00
N VAL A 17 -5.21 1.47 2.62
CA VAL A 17 -4.44 2.26 3.59
C VAL A 17 -4.86 1.85 5.00
N TYR A 18 -3.88 1.52 5.85
CA TYR A 18 -4.09 1.28 7.27
C TYR A 18 -3.18 2.18 8.10
N ASP A 19 -3.40 2.21 9.41
CA ASP A 19 -2.63 3.01 10.34
C ASP A 19 -1.69 2.10 11.15
N ILE A 20 -0.38 2.39 11.15
CA ILE A 20 0.60 1.57 11.87
C ILE A 20 0.45 1.63 13.39
N SER A 21 -0.22 2.66 13.92
CA SER A 21 -0.47 2.82 15.36
C SER A 21 -1.80 2.22 15.80
N SER A 22 -2.51 1.52 14.91
CA SER A 22 -3.80 0.91 15.20
C SER A 22 -3.87 -0.48 14.61
N ARG A 23 -3.61 -1.50 15.44
CA ARG A 23 -3.69 -2.90 14.99
C ARG A 23 -5.07 -3.25 14.43
N SER A 24 -6.14 -2.72 15.02
CA SER A 24 -7.50 -2.92 14.53
C SER A 24 -7.71 -2.38 13.11
N SER A 25 -7.02 -1.29 12.73
CA SER A 25 -7.10 -0.76 11.36
C SER A 25 -6.42 -1.69 10.35
N PHE A 26 -5.30 -2.32 10.74
CA PHE A 26 -4.61 -3.33 9.95
C PHE A 26 -5.44 -4.61 9.77
N GLU A 27 -6.07 -5.11 10.83
CA GLU A 27 -6.94 -6.29 10.72
C GLU A 27 -8.15 -6.02 9.82
N ASN A 28 -8.76 -4.83 9.91
CA ASN A 28 -9.81 -4.44 8.98
C ASN A 28 -9.30 -4.35 7.54
N ALA A 29 -8.11 -3.79 7.30
CA ALA A 29 -7.46 -3.78 5.99
C ALA A 29 -7.29 -5.20 5.43
N ARG A 30 -6.80 -6.12 6.26
CA ARG A 30 -6.58 -7.52 5.90
C ARG A 30 -7.86 -8.28 5.57
N TYR A 31 -8.88 -8.20 6.43
CA TYR A 31 -10.04 -9.08 6.31
C TYR A 31 -11.21 -8.46 5.55
N TYR A 32 -11.45 -7.16 5.73
CA TYR A 32 -12.60 -6.49 5.14
C TYR A 32 -12.26 -5.89 3.78
N TRP A 33 -11.21 -5.06 3.75
CA TRP A 33 -10.84 -4.32 2.54
C TRP A 33 -10.21 -5.23 1.48
N LEU A 34 -9.35 -6.18 1.87
CA LEU A 34 -8.76 -7.13 0.94
C LEU A 34 -9.79 -8.04 0.28
N THR A 35 -10.75 -8.55 1.06
CA THR A 35 -11.82 -9.41 0.55
C THR A 35 -12.69 -8.65 -0.44
N GLY A 36 -13.15 -7.45 -0.08
CA GLY A 36 -13.95 -6.61 -0.97
C GLY A 36 -13.18 -6.19 -2.23
N ALA A 37 -11.87 -5.93 -2.10
CA ALA A 37 -10.99 -5.69 -3.23
C ALA A 37 -10.93 -6.89 -4.16
N ARG A 38 -10.71 -8.11 -3.65
CA ARG A 38 -10.67 -9.33 -4.46
C ARG A 38 -12.01 -9.70 -5.09
N GLU A 39 -13.13 -9.43 -4.42
CA GLU A 39 -14.46 -9.69 -4.98
C GLU A 39 -14.82 -8.74 -6.12
N CYS A 40 -14.40 -7.48 -6.02
CA CYS A 40 -14.74 -6.45 -7.00
C CYS A 40 -13.72 -6.34 -8.14
N ALA A 41 -12.48 -6.80 -7.92
CA ALA A 41 -11.39 -6.52 -8.81
C ALA A 41 -11.05 -7.65 -9.78
N ASP A 42 -10.68 -7.23 -10.99
CA ASP A 42 -10.25 -8.11 -12.06
C ASP A 42 -8.93 -8.81 -11.68
N PRO A 43 -8.65 -10.06 -12.11
CA PRO A 43 -7.40 -10.76 -11.80
C PRO A 43 -6.11 -10.02 -12.23
N ASN A 44 -6.21 -9.00 -13.08
CA ASN A 44 -5.09 -8.14 -13.46
C ASN A 44 -4.95 -6.87 -12.60
N VAL A 45 -5.74 -6.75 -11.53
CA VAL A 45 -5.68 -5.62 -10.61
C VAL A 45 -4.41 -5.68 -9.76
N VAL A 46 -3.71 -4.55 -9.63
CA VAL A 46 -2.61 -4.43 -8.68
C VAL A 46 -3.16 -3.91 -7.37
N ILE A 47 -3.03 -4.68 -6.29
CA ILE A 47 -3.44 -4.25 -4.95
C ILE A 47 -2.19 -3.84 -4.16
N MET A 48 -2.24 -2.66 -3.53
CA MET A 48 -1.16 -2.12 -2.72
C MET A 48 -1.65 -1.82 -1.30
N LEU A 49 -0.97 -2.39 -0.32
CA LEU A 49 -1.14 -2.10 1.09
C LEU A 49 -0.22 -0.95 1.52
N VAL A 50 -0.80 0.06 2.17
CA VAL A 50 -0.12 1.28 2.57
C VAL A 50 -0.23 1.47 4.09
N GLY A 51 0.90 1.37 4.79
CA GLY A 51 0.98 1.70 6.22
C GLY A 51 1.17 3.20 6.42
N ASN A 52 0.14 3.91 6.86
CA ASN A 52 0.19 5.33 7.16
C ASN A 52 0.66 5.58 8.61
N LYS A 53 1.16 6.81 8.87
CA LYS A 53 1.74 7.27 10.13
C LYS A 53 3.10 6.67 10.50
N ALA A 54 3.91 6.33 9.50
CA ALA A 54 5.30 5.88 9.72
C ALA A 54 6.19 6.89 10.50
N ASP A 55 5.74 8.13 10.67
CA ASP A 55 6.38 9.16 11.49
C ASP A 55 6.24 8.92 13.00
N LEU A 56 5.30 8.08 13.43
CA LEU A 56 5.17 7.73 14.85
C LEU A 56 6.39 6.92 15.30
N SER A 57 6.96 7.31 16.44
CA SER A 57 8.04 6.60 17.11
C SER A 57 7.71 5.10 17.22
N GLU A 58 8.73 4.22 17.13
CA GLU A 58 8.53 2.77 17.26
C GLU A 58 7.76 2.37 18.54
N SER A 59 7.85 3.18 19.59
CA SER A 59 7.09 3.01 20.85
C SER A 59 5.57 3.16 20.74
N SER A 60 5.06 3.77 19.67
CA SER A 60 3.62 3.97 19.40
C SER A 60 3.13 3.14 18.21
N ARG A 61 4.01 2.33 17.62
CA ARG A 61 3.70 1.40 16.54
C ARG A 61 3.07 0.15 17.15
N GLU A 62 1.87 -0.21 16.68
CA GLU A 62 1.20 -1.46 17.04
C GLU A 62 1.38 -2.56 15.97
N VAL A 63 1.73 -2.16 14.75
CA VAL A 63 1.92 -3.05 13.60
C VAL A 63 3.34 -2.88 13.07
N GLU A 64 4.14 -3.94 13.14
CA GLU A 64 5.50 -3.92 12.62
C GLU A 64 5.53 -3.85 11.09
N THR A 65 6.55 -3.20 10.54
CA THR A 65 6.78 -3.12 9.09
C THR A 65 6.89 -4.52 8.49
N GLU A 66 7.56 -5.42 9.20
CA GLU A 66 7.72 -6.83 8.83
C GLU A 66 6.36 -7.55 8.73
N GLU A 67 5.42 -7.21 9.61
CA GLU A 67 4.07 -7.80 9.62
C GLU A 67 3.26 -7.34 8.40
N GLY A 68 3.31 -6.04 8.09
CA GLY A 68 2.67 -5.49 6.89
C GLY A 68 3.28 -6.02 5.60
N ARG A 69 4.61 -6.15 5.56
CA ARG A 69 5.34 -6.71 4.43
C ARG A 69 5.05 -8.20 4.25
N SER A 70 5.08 -8.99 5.32
CA SER A 70 4.77 -10.43 5.28
C SER A 70 3.36 -10.68 4.76
N LEU A 71 2.39 -9.88 5.21
CA LEU A 71 1.02 -9.97 4.71
C LEU A 71 0.94 -9.67 3.21
N ALA A 72 1.64 -8.63 2.76
CA ALA A 72 1.66 -8.28 1.36
C ALA A 72 2.34 -9.36 0.50
N GLU A 73 3.47 -9.93 0.95
CA GLU A 73 4.13 -11.04 0.24
C GLU A 73 3.25 -12.31 0.22
N GLU A 74 2.55 -12.63 1.31
CA GLU A 74 1.63 -13.77 1.40
C GLU A 74 0.44 -13.64 0.44
N GLU A 75 -0.12 -12.43 0.34
CA GLU A 75 -1.30 -12.15 -0.47
C GLU A 75 -0.98 -11.66 -1.90
N GLY A 76 0.31 -11.53 -2.24
CA GLY A 76 0.79 -11.04 -3.54
C GLY A 76 0.50 -9.56 -3.80
N LEU A 77 0.45 -8.76 -2.73
CA LEU A 77 0.19 -7.33 -2.75
C LEU A 77 1.50 -6.55 -2.75
N LEU A 78 1.45 -5.31 -3.18
CA LEU A 78 2.54 -4.36 -2.97
C LEU A 78 2.46 -3.76 -1.57
N PHE A 79 3.59 -3.48 -0.93
CA PHE A 79 3.62 -2.84 0.38
C PHE A 79 4.47 -1.58 0.38
N ILE A 80 3.97 -0.54 1.02
CA ILE A 80 4.71 0.71 1.26
C ILE A 80 4.29 1.30 2.60
N GLU A 81 5.24 1.85 3.34
CA GLU A 81 4.94 2.72 4.48
C GLU A 81 5.08 4.19 4.06
N THR A 82 4.09 4.99 4.44
CA THR A 82 4.06 6.43 4.23
C THR A 82 3.82 7.12 5.57
N SER A 83 4.34 8.33 5.73
CA SER A 83 3.89 9.22 6.79
C SER A 83 3.00 10.30 6.19
N ALA A 84 2.04 10.79 6.98
CA ALA A 84 1.22 11.92 6.57
C ALA A 84 2.06 13.20 6.40
N LEU A 85 3.23 13.24 7.05
CA LEU A 85 4.23 14.29 6.88
C LEU A 85 5.06 14.13 5.60
N ASP A 86 5.35 12.88 5.20
CA ASP A 86 6.18 12.53 4.05
C ASP A 86 5.33 11.96 2.92
N ALA A 87 4.40 12.79 2.42
CA ALA A 87 3.66 12.51 1.18
C ALA A 87 4.58 12.38 -0.05
N THR A 88 5.89 12.57 0.12
CA THR A 88 6.95 12.43 -0.88
C THR A 88 7.27 10.96 -1.18
N ASN A 89 7.26 10.08 -0.18
CA ASN A 89 7.65 8.68 -0.35
C ASN A 89 6.71 7.88 -1.26
N ILE A 90 5.45 8.30 -1.37
CA ILE A 90 4.47 7.72 -2.29
C ILE A 90 4.99 7.85 -3.73
N ASN A 91 5.44 9.03 -4.14
CA ASN A 91 5.92 9.26 -5.51
C ASN A 91 7.19 8.45 -5.82
N THR A 92 8.08 8.33 -4.83
CA THR A 92 9.31 7.52 -4.95
C THR A 92 9.01 6.03 -5.06
N ALA A 93 8.09 5.49 -4.26
CA ALA A 93 7.71 4.08 -4.35
C ALA A 93 7.03 3.75 -5.67
N PHE A 94 6.14 4.62 -6.16
CA PHE A 94 5.56 4.51 -7.50
C PHE A 94 6.65 4.58 -8.60
N THR A 95 7.68 5.41 -8.43
CA THR A 95 8.79 5.52 -9.39
C THR A 95 9.70 4.28 -9.38
N THR A 96 10.02 3.73 -8.20
CA THR A 96 10.83 2.51 -8.06
C THR A 96 10.15 1.28 -8.67
N LEU A 97 8.82 1.15 -8.49
CA LEU A 97 8.03 0.06 -9.09
C LEU A 97 8.03 0.10 -10.63
N ILE A 98 8.05 1.30 -11.21
CA ILE A 98 8.13 1.49 -12.66
C ILE A 98 9.57 1.32 -13.17
N GLY A 99 10.57 1.71 -12.38
CA GLY A 99 11.99 1.55 -12.72
C GLY A 99 12.44 0.08 -12.78
N ASP A 100 11.95 -0.77 -11.88
CA ASP A 100 12.35 -2.18 -11.82
C ASP A 100 11.82 -2.99 -13.02
N ASN A 101 10.62 -2.65 -13.54
CA ASN A 101 10.07 -3.27 -14.75
C ASN A 101 10.84 -2.93 -16.05
N TYR A 102 11.73 -1.92 -16.04
CA TYR A 102 12.51 -1.54 -17.22
C TYR A 102 13.93 -2.14 -17.26
N LEU A 103 14.41 -2.76 -16.18
CA LEU A 103 15.81 -3.22 -16.07
C LEU A 103 16.03 -4.72 -16.36
N ASN A 104 14.98 -5.49 -16.65
CA ASN A 104 15.11 -6.90 -17.09
C ASN A 104 14.87 -7.07 -18.60
N SER A 105 15.49 -6.21 -19.43
CA SER A 105 15.68 -6.47 -20.87
C SER A 105 17.12 -6.83 -21.19
#